data_AF-A0A957PPC4-F1
#
_entry.id   AF-A0A957PPC4-F1
#
_cell.length_a   1.000
_cell.length_b   1.000
_cell.length_c   1.000
_cell.angle_alpha   90.00
_cell.angle_beta   90.00
_cell.angle_gamma   90.00
#
_symmetry.space_group_name_H-M   'P 1'
#
loop_
_entity.id
_entity.type
_entity.pdbx_description
1 polymer ?
#
loop_
_entity_poly.entity_id
_entity_poly.type
_entity_poly.pdbx_seq_one_letter_code
_entity_poly.pdbx_strand_id
1 'polypeptide(L)' 'MTPYLLMAASALVLAIGSTPVMRKVAIRYGVVDAPTARKIHASPVPLLGGGAIYVAFVLALLFLGNRFYINELVSIFVG' A
#
# COMPACT_ATOMS: atom_id res chain seq x y z
N MET A 1 1.22 17.07 -17.84
CA MET A 1 2.17 15.92 -17.84
C MET A 1 3.08 15.93 -16.63
N THR A 2 3.76 17.04 -16.33
CA THR A 2 4.58 17.21 -15.12
C THR A 2 3.90 16.87 -13.78
N PRO A 3 2.64 17.28 -13.48
CA PRO A 3 2.01 16.95 -12.19
C PRO A 3 1.74 15.44 -12.04
N TYR A 4 1.37 14.76 -13.12
CA TYR A 4 1.12 13.32 -13.10
C TYR A 4 2.40 12.51 -12.86
N LEU A 5 3.54 12.96 -13.43
CA LEU A 5 4.84 12.35 -13.16
C LEU A 5 5.29 12.54 -11.71
N LEU A 6 5.04 13.72 -11.13
CA LEU A 6 5.33 13.97 -9.71
C LEU A 6 4.46 13.11 -8.79
N MET A 7 3.17 12.95 -9.12
CA MET A 7 2.27 12.04 -8.40
C MET A 7 2.77 10.60 -8.48
N ALA A 8 3.12 10.10 -9.67
CA ALA A 8 3.62 8.74 -9.85
C ALA A 8 4.95 8.49 -9.11
N ALA A 9 5.89 9.43 -9.18
CA ALA A 9 7.17 9.34 -8.48
C ALA A 9 6.98 9.36 -6.95
N SER A 10 6.11 10.24 -6.43
CA SER A 10 5.80 10.28 -5.01
C SER A 10 5.13 8.99 -4.53
N ALA A 11 4.19 8.44 -5.29
CA ALA A 11 3.51 7.18 -4.99
C ALA A 11 4.51 6.01 -4.96
N LEU A 12 5.48 5.98 -5.89
CA LEU A 12 6.54 4.98 -5.90
C LEU A 12 7.40 5.05 -4.63
N VAL A 13 7.84 6.24 -4.24
CA VAL A 13 8.65 6.44 -3.02
C VAL A 13 7.86 6.03 -1.77
N LEU A 14 6.59 6.43 -1.68
CA LEU A 14 5.70 6.06 -0.59
C LEU A 14 5.44 4.55 -0.55
N ALA A 15 5.27 3.88 -1.69
CA ALA A 15 5.07 2.44 -1.77
C ALA A 15 6.32 1.68 -1.31
N ILE A 16 7.50 2.09 -1.75
CA ILE A 16 8.77 1.50 -1.31
C ILE A 16 8.94 1.64 0.21
N GLY A 17 8.61 2.81 0.79
CA GLY A 17 8.65 3.05 2.23
C GLY A 17 7.58 2.28 3.02
N SER A 18 6.38 2.12 2.45
CA SER A 18 5.26 1.43 3.10
C SER A 18 5.40 -0.09 3.08
N THR A 19 6.08 -0.65 2.09
CA THR A 19 6.29 -2.10 1.93
C THR A 19 6.98 -2.76 3.15
N PRO A 20 8.11 -2.24 3.69
CA PRO A 20 8.72 -2.82 4.89
C PRO A 20 7.87 -2.62 6.15
N VAL A 21 7.10 -1.53 6.24
CA VAL A 21 6.18 -1.29 7.36
C VAL A 21 5.07 -2.34 7.33
N MET A 22 4.45 -2.53 6.16
CA MET A 22 3.37 -3.49 6.00
C MET A 22 3.85 -4.94 6.17
N ARG A 23 5.10 -5.24 5.80
CA ARG A 23 5.75 -6.51 6.13
C ARG A 23 5.86 -6.73 7.65
N LYS A 24 6.29 -5.71 8.41
CA LYS A 24 6.35 -5.81 9.88
C LYS A 24 4.96 -5.98 10.50
N VAL A 25 3.96 -5.25 9.99
CA VAL A 25 2.55 -5.37 10.39
C VAL A 25 2.04 -6.79 10.12
N ALA A 26 2.28 -7.33 8.91
CA ALA A 26 1.86 -8.68 8.54
C ALA A 26 2.41 -9.73 9.49
N ILE A 27 3.71 -9.65 9.80
CA ILE A 27 4.36 -10.58 10.75
C ILE A 27 3.81 -10.39 12.17
N ARG A 28 3.61 -9.14 12.60
CA ARG A 28 3.14 -8.83 13.97
C ARG A 28 1.69 -9.27 14.23
N TYR A 29 0.83 -9.14 13.23
CA TYR A 29 -0.57 -9.56 13.31
C TYR A 29 -0.80 -11.00 12.85
N GLY A 30 0.25 -11.73 12.46
CA GLY A 30 0.12 -13.12 11.99
C GLY A 30 -0.57 -13.25 10.63
N VAL A 31 -0.70 -12.17 9.86
CA VAL A 31 -1.24 -12.15 8.49
C VAL A 31 -0.16 -12.62 7.51
N VAL A 32 0.33 -13.82 7.76
CA VAL A 32 1.39 -14.48 7.02
C VAL A 32 0.91 -15.84 6.56
N ASP A 33 1.30 -16.21 5.35
CA ASP A 33 1.09 -17.55 4.84
C ASP A 33 2.12 -18.49 5.48
N ALA A 34 1.64 -19.34 6.38
CA ALA A 34 2.48 -20.29 7.11
C ALA A 34 2.94 -21.43 6.18
N PRO A 35 4.21 -21.85 6.28
CA PRO A 35 4.71 -22.96 5.48
C PRO A 35 3.96 -24.25 5.84
N THR A 36 3.31 -24.85 4.86
CA THR A 36 2.63 -26.16 4.99
C THR A 36 3.46 -27.21 4.25
N ALA A 37 3.35 -28.50 4.59
CA ALA A 37 4.12 -29.61 3.99
C ALA A 37 4.03 -29.72 2.43
N ARG A 38 3.14 -28.97 1.78
CA ARG A 38 3.02 -28.85 0.31
C ARG A 38 3.66 -27.60 -0.29
N LYS A 39 4.25 -26.69 0.50
CA LYS A 39 4.83 -25.42 0.04
C LYS A 39 6.36 -25.48 0.07
N ILE A 40 6.98 -25.00 -1.00
CA ILE A 40 8.44 -25.01 -1.23
C ILE A 40 9.17 -23.99 -0.33
N HIS A 41 8.44 -23.02 0.22
CA HIS A 41 8.99 -21.96 1.07
C HIS A 41 9.03 -22.41 2.52
N ALA A 42 10.21 -22.35 3.14
CA ALA A 42 10.40 -22.67 4.56
C ALA A 42 10.09 -21.49 5.50
N SER A 43 9.95 -20.28 4.96
CA SER A 43 9.68 -19.05 5.72
C SER A 43 8.27 -18.51 5.47
N PRO A 44 7.63 -17.91 6.49
CA PRO A 44 6.29 -17.34 6.35
C PRO A 44 6.29 -16.15 5.38
N VAL A 45 5.36 -16.16 4.42
CA VAL A 45 5.25 -15.12 3.38
C VAL A 45 4.18 -14.09 3.80
N PRO A 46 4.50 -12.80 3.94
CA PRO A 46 3.53 -11.78 4.34
C PRO A 46 2.48 -11.54 3.25
N LEU A 47 1.20 -11.56 3.62
CA LEU A 47 0.07 -11.45 2.67
C LEU A 47 -0.41 -9.99 2.44
N LEU A 48 0.14 -9.01 3.16
CA LEU A 48 -0.33 -7.62 3.13
C LEU A 48 0.31 -6.74 2.05
N GLY A 49 0.82 -7.33 0.95
CA GLY A 49 1.44 -6.56 -0.14
C GLY A 49 0.48 -5.57 -0.80
N GLY A 50 -0.75 -6.00 -1.11
CA GLY A 50 -1.78 -5.13 -1.69
C GLY A 50 -2.17 -3.97 -0.77
N GLY A 51 -2.22 -4.21 0.54
CA GLY A 51 -2.46 -3.16 1.53
C GLY A 51 -1.37 -2.09 1.54
N ALA A 52 -0.11 -2.47 1.31
CA ALA A 52 1.00 -1.51 1.23
C ALA A 52 0.83 -0.55 0.03
N ILE A 53 0.43 -1.09 -1.13
CA ILE A 53 0.19 -0.30 -2.35
C ILE A 53 -1.01 0.63 -2.16
N TYR A 54 -2.10 0.10 -1.59
CA TYR A 54 -3.30 0.89 -1.34
C TYR A 54 -3.05 2.08 -0.41
N VAL A 55 -2.37 1.84 0.72
CA VAL A 55 -2.02 2.91 1.66
C VAL A 55 -1.11 3.94 1.01
N ALA A 56 -0.10 3.51 0.25
CA ALA A 56 0.78 4.43 -0.47
C ALA A 56 0.04 5.29 -1.49
N PHE A 57 -0.93 4.71 -2.20
CA PHE A 57 -1.77 5.43 -3.16
C PHE A 57 -2.69 6.45 -2.48
N VAL A 58 -3.38 6.06 -1.40
CA VAL A 58 -4.24 6.97 -0.63
C VAL A 58 -3.42 8.12 -0.04
N LEU A 59 -2.23 7.84 0.51
CA LEU A 59 -1.34 8.87 1.02
C LEU A 59 -0.85 9.80 -0.10
N ALA A 60 -0.45 9.27 -1.26
CA ALA A 60 -0.05 10.09 -2.40
C ALA A 60 -1.18 11.02 -2.86
N LEU A 61 -2.42 10.53 -2.91
CA LEU A 61 -3.59 11.35 -3.25
C LEU A 61 -3.94 12.37 -2.18
N LEU A 62 -3.78 12.06 -0.89
CA LEU A 62 -4.04 13.03 0.18
C LEU A 62 -3.00 14.15 0.22
N PHE A 63 -1.72 13.82 -0.01
CA PHE A 63 -0.63 14.80 0.08
C PHE A 63 -0.41 15.59 -1.21
N LEU A 64 -0.63 14.98 -2.37
CA LEU A 64 -0.35 15.58 -3.69
C LEU A 64 -1.60 15.80 -4.54
N GLY A 65 -2.74 15.19 -4.17
CA GLY A 65 -4.00 15.39 -4.86
C GLY A 65 -4.58 16.77 -4.58
N ASN A 66 -5.15 17.37 -5.61
CA ASN A 66 -5.89 18.63 -5.46
C ASN A 66 -7.15 18.42 -4.60
N ARG A 67 -7.69 19.48 -3.98
CA ARG A 67 -8.90 19.42 -3.14
C ARG A 67 -10.08 18.69 -3.81
N PHE A 68 -10.20 18.82 -5.12
CA PHE A 68 -11.22 18.13 -5.91
C PHE A 68 -11.11 16.59 -5.84
N TYR A 69 -9.90 16.05 -6.02
CA TYR A 69 -9.68 14.60 -5.99
C TYR A 69 -9.83 14.01 -4.58
N ILE A 70 -9.49 14.78 -3.55
CA ILE A 70 -9.68 14.37 -2.15
C ILE A 70 -11.18 14.25 -1.85
N ASN A 71 -11.99 15.20 -2.31
CA ASN A 71 -13.44 15.17 -2.12
C ASN A 71 -14.09 13.99 -2.86
N GLU A 72 -13.66 13.69 -4.09
CA GLU A 72 -14.10 12.49 -4.83
C GLU A 72 -13.76 11.20 -4.09
N LEU A 73 -12.51 11.08 -3.60
CA LEU A 73 -12.08 9.92 -2.84
C LEU A 73 -12.94 9.76 -1.57
N VAL A 74 -13.14 10.84 -0.81
CA VAL A 74 -14.00 10.82 0.37
C VAL A 74 -15.43 10.43 0.01
N SER A 75 -16.00 10.97 -1.08
CA SER A 75 -17.35 10.59 -1.52
C SER A 75 -17.45 9.11 -1.91
N ILE A 76 -16.44 8.54 -2.57
CA ILE A 76 -16.43 7.12 -2.95
C ILE A 76 -16.45 6.21 -1.71
N PHE A 77 -15.76 6.61 -0.63
CA PHE A 77 -15.73 5.83 0.61
C PHE A 77 -16.94 6.03 1.50
N VAL A 78 -17.51 7.24 1.52
CA VAL A 78 -18.69 7.58 2.34
C VAL A 78 -19.99 7.08 1.68
N GLY A 79 -20.02 7.02 0.35
CA GLY A 79 -21.22 6.72 -0.44
C GLY A 79 -21.96 7.99 -0.84
#